data_AF-A0A352SNM6-F1
#
_entry.id   AF-A0A352SNM6-F1
#
_cell.length_a   1.000
_cell.length_b   1.000
_cell.length_c   1.000
_cell.angle_alpha   90.00
_cell.angle_beta   90.00
_cell.angle_gamma   90.00
#
_symmetry.space_group_name_H-M   'P 1'
#
loop_
_entity.id
_entity.type
_entity.pdbx_description
1 polymer ?
#
loop_
_entity_poly.entity_id
_entity_poly.type
_entity_poly.pdbx_seq_one_letter_code
_entity_poly.pdbx_strand_id
1 'polypeptide(L)' 'MLDPAASGEVRRIMQICNACRYCEGFCAVFPAMERRRLFTDGDVSYLANLCHNCGA' A
#
# COMPACT_ATOMS: atom_id res chain seq x y z
N MET A 1 -4.23 -10.38 -13.87
CA MET A 1 -5.17 -9.31 -13.46
C MET A 1 -5.50 -9.53 -11.99
N LEU A 2 -5.35 -8.52 -11.15
CA LEU A 2 -5.78 -8.59 -9.75
C LEU A 2 -7.30 -8.70 -9.68
N ASP A 3 -7.81 -9.41 -8.69
CA ASP A 3 -9.24 -9.43 -8.39
C ASP A 3 -9.74 -8.00 -8.06
N PRO A 4 -10.86 -7.51 -8.64
CA PRO A 4 -11.33 -6.15 -8.42
C PRO A 4 -11.62 -5.83 -6.95
N ALA A 5 -12.20 -6.78 -6.20
CA ALA A 5 -12.51 -6.56 -4.78
C ALA A 5 -11.22 -6.49 -3.94
N ALA A 6 -10.25 -7.37 -4.21
CA ALA A 6 -8.93 -7.33 -3.59
C ALA A 6 -8.20 -6.01 -3.88
N SER A 7 -8.25 -5.53 -5.13
CA SER A 7 -7.63 -4.24 -5.50
C SER A 7 -8.28 -3.05 -4.76
N GLY A 8 -9.60 -3.07 -4.58
CA GLY A 8 -10.33 -2.04 -3.85
C GLY A 8 -9.92 -1.98 -2.38
N GLU A 9 -9.77 -3.14 -1.74
CA GLU A 9 -9.37 -3.22 -0.33
C GLU A 9 -7.93 -2.73 -0.11
N VAL A 10 -6.99 -3.09 -0.99
CA VAL A 10 -5.61 -2.58 -0.88
C VAL A 10 -5.59 -1.06 -1.00
N ARG A 11 -6.33 -0.48 -1.95
CA ARG A 11 -6.41 0.98 -2.11
C ARG A 11 -6.94 1.66 -0.83
N ARG A 12 -7.96 1.07 -0.19
CA ARG A 12 -8.52 1.56 1.08
C ARG A 12 -7.47 1.50 2.19
N ILE A 13 -6.77 0.39 2.34
CA ILE A 13 -5.71 0.22 3.36
C ILE A 13 -4.58 1.23 3.13
N MET A 14 -4.11 1.41 1.90
CA MET A 14 -3.03 2.35 1.60
C MET A 14 -3.41 3.80 1.91
N GLN A 15 -4.66 4.20 1.66
CA GLN A 15 -5.18 5.51 2.07
C GLN A 15 -5.15 5.69 3.60
N ILE A 16 -5.56 4.66 4.35
CA ILE A 16 -5.54 4.68 5.82
C ILE A 16 -4.11 4.78 6.34
N CYS A 17 -3.19 3.96 5.82
CA CYS A 17 -1.78 4.00 6.20
C CYS A 17 -1.17 5.39 5.97
N ASN A 18 -1.46 6.00 4.82
CA ASN A 18 -0.94 7.34 4.51
C ASN A 18 -1.53 8.43 5.42
N ALA A 19 -2.81 8.28 5.81
CA ALA A 19 -3.48 9.23 6.70
C ALA A 19 -2.98 9.12 8.15
N CYS A 20 -2.80 7.90 8.69
CA CYS A 20 -2.41 7.72 10.09
C CYS A 20 -0.90 7.84 10.32
N ARG A 21 -0.09 7.62 9.28
CA ARG A 21 1.40 7.64 9.30
C ARG A 21 2.06 6.76 10.38
N TYR A 22 1.30 5.90 11.06
CA TYR A 22 1.83 5.00 12.09
C TYR A 22 2.95 4.09 11.56
N CYS A 23 2.84 3.68 10.29
CA CYS A 23 3.82 2.80 9.65
C CYS A 23 5.08 3.53 9.14
N GLU A 24 5.18 4.86 9.28
CA GLU A 24 6.34 5.64 8.85
C GLU A 24 7.58 5.21 9.66
N GLY A 25 8.61 4.74 8.96
CA GLY A 25 9.84 4.20 9.58
C GLY A 25 9.75 2.74 10.05
N PHE A 26 8.56 2.13 10.05
CA PHE A 26 8.36 0.72 10.42
C PHE A 26 8.13 -0.19 9.20
N CYS A 27 7.33 0.27 8.24
CA CYS A 27 6.99 -0.50 7.06
C CYS A 27 7.89 -0.12 5.87
N ALA A 28 8.60 -1.10 5.31
CA ALA A 28 9.48 -0.91 4.14
C ALA A 28 8.72 -0.43 2.88
N VAL A 29 7.40 -0.67 2.82
CA VAL A 29 6.53 -0.21 1.72
C VAL A 29 6.25 1.29 1.81
N PHE A 30 6.25 1.86 3.03
CA PHE A 30 5.78 3.22 3.30
C PHE A 30 6.50 4.31 2.48
N PRO A 31 7.86 4.31 2.36
CA PRO A 31 8.56 5.32 1.57
C PRO A 31 8.16 5.34 0.09
N ALA A 32 7.79 4.19 -0.47
CA ALA A 32 7.28 4.10 -1.83
C ALA A 32 5.80 4.51 -1.91
N MET A 33 5.01 4.08 -0.93
CA MET A 33 3.57 4.33 -0.85
C MET A 33 3.25 5.83 -0.71
N GLU A 34 3.90 6.55 0.21
CA GLU A 34 3.56 7.95 0.54
C GLU A 34 3.80 8.94 -0.61
N ARG A 35 4.60 8.54 -1.62
CA ARG A 35 4.87 9.35 -2.83
C ARG A 35 3.74 9.28 -3.85
N ARG A 36 2.73 8.43 -3.64
CA ARG A 36 1.63 8.19 -4.57
C ARG A 36 0.35 8.85 -4.07
N ARG A 37 -0.32 9.58 -4.97
CA ARG A 37 -1.63 10.20 -4.71
C ARG A 37 -2.80 9.30 -5.07
N LEU A 38 -2.60 8.45 -6.08
CA LEU A 38 -3.55 7.46 -6.55
C LEU A 38 -2.89 6.09 -6.47
N PHE A 39 -3.67 5.07 -6.14
CA PHE A 39 -3.22 3.69 -6.08
C PHE A 39 -3.86 2.94 -7.25
N THR A 40 -3.25 3.02 -8.44
CA THR A 40 -3.71 2.26 -9.60
C THR A 40 -3.44 0.77 -9.41
N ASP A 41 -3.99 -0.10 -10.25
CA ASP A 41 -3.70 -1.54 -10.16
C ASP A 41 -2.21 -1.84 -10.34
N GLY A 42 -1.52 -1.04 -11.18
CA GLY A 42 -0.07 -1.13 -11.33
C GLY A 42 0.68 -0.74 -10.06
N ASP A 43 0.22 0.30 -9.35
CA ASP A 43 0.79 0.68 -8.06
C ASP A 43 0.56 -0.39 -7.01
N VAL A 44 -0.64 -0.97 -6.97
CA VAL A 44 -0.97 -2.07 -6.06
C VAL A 44 -0.08 -3.28 -6.31
N SER A 45 0.08 -3.70 -7.57
CA SER A 45 1.01 -4.79 -7.92
C SER A 45 2.45 -4.45 -7.54
N TYR A 46 2.91 -3.23 -7.79
CA TYR A 46 4.26 -2.81 -7.43
C TYR A 46 4.49 -2.81 -5.91
N LEU A 47 3.60 -2.18 -5.13
CA LEU A 47 3.70 -2.11 -3.68
C LEU A 47 3.59 -3.51 -3.03
N ALA A 48 2.78 -4.40 -3.60
CA ALA A 48 2.69 -5.79 -3.15
C ALA A 48 4.04 -6.53 -3.25
N ASN A 49 4.85 -6.26 -4.28
CA ASN A 49 6.19 -6.84 -4.40
C ASN A 49 7.17 -6.31 -3.35
N LEU A 50 6.88 -5.18 -2.70
CA LEU A 50 7.67 -4.62 -1.62
C LEU A 50 7.19 -5.08 -0.22
N CYS A 51 6.04 -5.75 -0.15
CA CYS A 51 5.43 -6.14 1.11
C CYS A 51 6.01 -7.46 1.62
N HIS A 52 6.56 -7.43 2.84
CA HIS A 52 7.08 -8.63 3.51
C HIS A 52 6.13 -9.22 4.56
N ASN A 53 4.90 -8.69 4.68
CA ASN A 53 3.91 -9.13 5.66
C ASN A 53 4.46 -9.19 7.12
N CYS A 54 5.30 -8.22 7.47
CA CYS A 54 6.03 -8.21 8.76
C CYS A 54 5.16 -7.92 10.00
N GLY A 55 3.87 -7.56 9.84
CA GLY A 55 2.92 -7.44 10.95
C GLY A 55 3.14 -6.26 11.91
N ALA A 56 3.96 -5.27 11.52
CA ALA A 56 4.18 -4.03 12.26
C ALA A 56 2.98 -3.07 12.21
#